data_AF-A0A377DK66-F1
#
_entry.id   AF-A0A377DK66-F1
#
_cell.length_a   1.000
_cell.length_b   1.000
_cell.length_c   1.000
_cell.angle_alpha   90.00
_cell.angle_beta   90.00
_cell.angle_gamma   90.00
#
_symmetry.space_group_name_H-M   'P 1'
#
loop_
_entity.id
_entity.type
_entity.pdbx_description
1 polymer ?
#
loop_
_entity_poly.entity_id
_entity_poly.type
_entity_poly.pdbx_seq_one_letter_code
_entity_poly.pdbx_strand_id
1 'polypeptide(L)'
;MRLTDQGEIPDDNPFIKESGARAEIWSYGIRNPQGMAMNPWSNALWLNEHGPRGGDEINIPQKGKNYGWPLATWGINYSGFKIPEAKGEIVAGPSNRFLLERFARRERHGLL
;
A
#
# COMPACT_ATOMS: atom_id res chain seq x y z
N MET A 1 -6.33 5.31 -7.80
CA MET A 1 -7.56 6.06 -8.16
C MET A 1 -8.62 5.09 -8.66
N ARG A 2 -9.90 5.47 -8.66
CA ARG A 2 -10.99 4.73 -9.33
C ARG A 2 -11.84 5.70 -10.15
N LEU A 3 -12.03 5.37 -11.42
CA LEU A 3 -12.89 6.05 -12.38
C LEU A 3 -13.93 5.07 -12.93
N THR A 4 -14.98 5.57 -13.56
CA THR A 4 -15.86 4.74 -14.40
C THR A 4 -15.10 4.24 -15.63
N ASP A 5 -15.70 3.33 -16.39
CA ASP A 5 -15.13 2.86 -17.66
C ASP A 5 -15.07 3.95 -18.74
N GLN A 6 -15.80 5.06 -18.56
CA GLN A 6 -15.74 6.27 -19.38
C GLN A 6 -14.71 7.29 -18.86
N GLY A 7 -14.03 7.02 -17.75
CA GLY A 7 -13.06 7.94 -17.15
C GLY A 7 -13.68 9.01 -16.24
N GLU A 8 -14.97 8.92 -15.94
CA GLU A 8 -15.65 9.86 -15.04
C GLU A 8 -15.44 9.50 -13.57
N ILE A 9 -15.66 10.47 -12.67
CA ILE A 9 -15.58 10.24 -11.22
C ILE A 9 -16.87 9.55 -10.75
N PRO A 10 -16.79 8.33 -10.18
CA PRO A 10 -17.96 7.67 -9.60
C PRO A 10 -18.51 8.47 -8.42
N ASP A 11 -19.84 8.63 -8.36
CA ASP A 11 -20.55 9.34 -7.31
C ASP A 11 -20.39 8.72 -5.91
N ASP A 12 -20.06 7.43 -5.86
CA ASP A 12 -19.79 6.70 -4.63
C ASP A 12 -18.31 6.69 -4.24
N ASN A 13 -17.41 7.44 -4.88
CA ASN A 13 -16.00 7.49 -4.44
C ASN A 13 -15.87 8.00 -2.98
N PRO A 14 -14.91 7.46 -2.20
CA PRO A 14 -14.85 7.65 -0.75
C PRO A 14 -14.64 9.10 -0.31
N PHE A 15 -14.03 9.94 -1.15
CA PHE A 15 -13.64 11.30 -0.80
C PHE A 15 -14.42 12.36 -1.59
N ILE A 16 -15.53 12.00 -2.25
CA ILE A 16 -16.28 12.92 -3.11
C ILE A 16 -16.85 14.15 -2.39
N LYS A 17 -17.10 14.03 -1.08
CA LYS A 17 -17.63 15.11 -0.23
C LYS A 17 -16.55 15.73 0.68
N GLU A 18 -15.30 15.28 0.57
CA GLU A 18 -14.23 15.73 1.45
C GLU A 18 -13.52 16.95 0.85
N SER A 19 -13.67 18.09 1.53
CA SER A 19 -13.07 19.36 1.09
C SER A 19 -11.55 19.25 1.03
N GLY A 20 -10.97 19.63 -0.11
CA GLY A 20 -9.52 19.58 -0.35
C GLY A 20 -8.99 18.20 -0.76
N ALA A 21 -9.81 17.15 -0.74
CA ALA A 21 -9.43 15.84 -1.25
C ALA A 21 -9.70 15.73 -2.76
N ARG A 22 -8.87 14.93 -3.45
CA ARG A 22 -9.11 14.55 -4.84
C ARG A 22 -10.17 13.45 -4.89
N ALA A 23 -11.32 13.73 -5.50
CA ALA A 23 -12.46 12.83 -5.53
C ALA A 23 -12.19 11.51 -6.29
N GLU A 24 -11.12 11.44 -7.10
CA GLU A 24 -10.68 10.24 -7.82
C GLU A 24 -9.97 9.21 -6.92
N ILE A 25 -9.59 9.59 -5.70
CA ILE A 25 -8.86 8.71 -4.77
C ILE A 25 -9.76 7.57 -4.32
N TRP A 26 -9.25 6.34 -4.41
CA TRP A 26 -9.89 5.13 -3.89
C TRP A 26 -9.23 4.61 -2.61
N SER A 27 -7.89 4.53 -2.64
CA SER A 27 -7.02 4.18 -1.53
C SER A 27 -5.78 5.07 -1.59
N TYR A 28 -5.07 5.22 -0.48
CA TYR A 28 -3.91 6.10 -0.38
C TYR A 28 -2.82 5.49 0.53
N GLY A 29 -1.66 6.14 0.64
CA GLY A 29 -0.54 5.64 1.45
C GLY A 29 0.18 4.44 0.84
N ILE A 30 0.28 4.40 -0.49
CA ILE A 30 1.03 3.41 -1.28
C ILE A 30 2.27 4.14 -1.82
N ARG A 31 3.44 3.48 -1.84
CA ARG A 31 4.70 4.09 -2.29
C ARG A 31 4.83 4.12 -3.81
N ASN A 32 4.95 2.94 -4.42
CA ASN A 32 5.21 2.81 -5.86
C ASN A 32 4.59 1.51 -6.40
N PRO A 33 3.28 1.49 -6.70
CA PRO A 33 2.62 0.31 -7.20
C PRO A 33 3.11 -0.05 -8.60
N GLN A 34 3.24 -1.34 -8.92
CA GLN A 34 3.69 -1.81 -10.24
C GLN A 34 2.64 -2.71 -10.88
N GLY A 35 2.39 -3.87 -10.29
CA GLY A 35 1.41 -4.84 -10.76
C GLY A 35 0.05 -4.62 -10.10
N MET A 36 -1.01 -4.81 -10.87
CA MET A 36 -2.39 -4.89 -10.38
C MET A 36 -3.16 -5.93 -11.18
N ALA A 37 -4.00 -6.72 -10.51
CA ALA A 37 -4.84 -7.72 -11.16
C ALA A 37 -6.11 -7.98 -10.34
N MET A 38 -7.20 -8.31 -11.03
CA MET A 38 -8.39 -8.84 -10.37
C MET A 38 -8.13 -10.30 -9.99
N ASN A 39 -8.30 -10.63 -8.71
CA ASN A 39 -8.25 -12.00 -8.25
C ASN A 39 -9.53 -12.74 -8.72
N PRO A 40 -9.41 -13.82 -9.51
CA PRO A 40 -10.58 -14.47 -10.13
C PRO A 40 -11.45 -15.24 -9.14
N TRP A 41 -10.94 -15.57 -7.95
CA TRP A 41 -11.68 -16.32 -6.93
C TRP A 41 -12.47 -15.42 -5.98
N SER A 42 -11.96 -14.22 -5.69
CA SER A 42 -12.61 -13.26 -4.79
C SER A 42 -13.23 -12.05 -5.50
N ASN A 43 -12.94 -11.87 -6.79
CA ASN A 43 -13.28 -10.67 -7.56
C ASN A 43 -12.79 -9.37 -6.89
N ALA A 44 -11.71 -9.45 -6.12
CA ALA A 44 -11.08 -8.30 -5.47
C ALA A 44 -9.84 -7.87 -6.25
N LEU A 45 -9.59 -6.56 -6.30
CA LEU A 45 -8.34 -6.03 -6.85
C LEU A 45 -7.19 -6.37 -5.91
N TRP A 46 -6.10 -6.91 -6.46
CA TRP A 46 -4.82 -7.09 -5.80
C TRP A 46 -3.80 -6.16 -6.47
N LEU A 47 -2.87 -5.62 -5.70
CA LEU A 47 -1.75 -4.85 -6.20
C LEU A 47 -0.46 -5.27 -5.53
N ASN A 48 0.67 -5.02 -6.19
CA ASN A 48 1.97 -5.02 -5.55
C ASN A 48 2.61 -3.64 -5.62
N GLU A 49 3.54 -3.37 -4.71
CA GLU A 49 4.34 -2.15 -4.71
C GLU A 49 5.77 -2.41 -4.28
N HIS A 50 6.69 -1.60 -4.79
CA HIS A 50 8.07 -1.60 -4.32
C HIS A 50 8.22 -0.74 -3.06
N GLY A 51 8.84 -1.32 -2.05
CA GLY A 51 9.32 -0.64 -0.86
C GLY A 51 10.60 0.17 -1.13
N PRO A 52 11.17 0.79 -0.09
CA PRO A 52 12.52 1.36 -0.13
C PRO A 52 13.58 0.23 -0.15
N ARG A 53 14.57 0.22 0.74
CA ARG A 53 15.48 -0.93 0.86
C ARG A 53 14.75 -2.08 1.56
N GLY A 54 14.15 -2.96 0.77
CA GLY A 54 13.20 -3.97 1.22
C GLY A 54 11.82 -3.37 1.53
N GLY A 55 10.89 -4.22 1.95
CA GLY A 55 9.52 -3.83 2.29
C GLY A 55 8.58 -3.73 1.10
N ASP A 56 8.81 -4.51 0.05
CA ASP A 56 7.84 -4.73 -1.03
C ASP A 56 6.59 -5.43 -0.46
N GLU A 57 5.42 -5.06 -1.00
CA GLU A 57 4.13 -5.53 -0.47
C GLU A 57 3.22 -6.06 -1.57
N ILE A 58 2.36 -7.02 -1.21
CA ILE A 58 1.13 -7.36 -1.93
C ILE A 58 -0.03 -6.88 -1.07
N ASN A 59 -0.92 -6.09 -1.65
CA ASN A 59 -2.03 -5.44 -0.97
C ASN A 59 -3.36 -5.73 -1.66
N ILE A 60 -4.44 -5.81 -0.89
CA ILE A 60 -5.83 -5.85 -1.38
C ILE A 60 -6.45 -4.47 -1.12
N PRO A 61 -6.35 -3.48 -2.05
CA PRO A 61 -6.83 -2.12 -1.88
C PRO A 61 -8.33 -2.03 -1.56
N GLN A 62 -8.66 -1.36 -0.46
CA GLN A 62 -10.03 -1.14 0.00
C GLN A 62 -10.45 0.34 -0.07
N LYS A 63 -11.76 0.57 -0.25
CA LYS A 63 -12.39 1.89 -0.33
C LYS A 63 -12.02 2.77 0.87
N GLY A 64 -11.45 3.94 0.60
CA GLY A 64 -11.10 4.96 1.59
C GLY A 64 -9.93 4.60 2.52
N LYS A 65 -9.22 3.49 2.27
CA LYS A 65 -8.20 2.99 3.20
C LYS A 65 -6.80 3.54 2.92
N ASN A 66 -6.07 3.74 4.01
CA ASN A 66 -4.65 4.10 4.04
C ASN A 66 -3.79 2.83 4.11
N TYR A 67 -2.76 2.73 3.28
CA TYR A 67 -1.78 1.63 3.26
C TYR A 67 -0.46 1.99 3.98
N GLY A 68 -0.37 3.22 4.48
CA GLY A 68 0.56 3.62 5.53
C GLY A 68 1.82 4.35 5.06
N TRP A 69 2.24 4.22 3.82
CA TRP A 69 3.45 4.91 3.33
C TRP A 69 3.32 6.45 3.43
N PRO A 70 4.34 7.19 3.92
CA PRO A 70 5.63 6.72 4.44
C PRO A 70 5.66 6.49 5.96
N LEU A 71 4.55 6.74 6.66
CA LEU A 71 4.47 6.62 8.12
C LEU A 71 4.63 5.17 8.60
N ALA A 72 4.25 4.20 7.77
CA ALA A 72 4.45 2.80 8.03
C ALA A 72 5.08 2.09 6.83
N THR A 73 6.13 1.31 7.10
CA THR A 73 6.88 0.57 6.10
C THR A 73 7.63 -0.60 6.74
N TRP A 74 7.72 -1.71 6.01
CA TRP A 74 8.57 -2.85 6.38
C TRP A 74 10.03 -2.68 5.93
N GLY A 75 10.31 -1.65 5.14
CA GLY A 75 11.63 -1.36 4.62
C GLY A 75 12.41 -0.37 5.49
N ILE A 76 13.66 -0.15 5.08
CA ILE A 76 14.51 0.90 5.65
C ILE A 76 14.98 1.83 4.53
N ASN A 77 15.55 2.97 4.90
CA ASN A 77 16.21 3.83 3.94
C ASN A 77 17.42 3.09 3.32
N TYR A 78 17.78 3.42 2.09
CA TYR A 78 18.93 2.81 1.41
C TYR A 78 20.25 3.03 2.15
N SER A 79 20.34 4.11 2.95
CA SER A 79 21.44 4.37 3.89
C SER A 79 21.59 3.32 5.00
N GLY A 80 20.61 2.46 5.21
CA GLY A 80 20.57 1.47 6.30
C GLY A 80 19.88 1.94 7.57
N PHE A 81 19.49 3.22 7.65
CA PHE A 81 18.72 3.78 8.76
C PHE A 81 17.21 3.70 8.52
N LYS A 82 16.41 3.92 9.56
CA LYS A 82 14.96 4.09 9.41
C LYS A 82 14.64 5.27 8.48
N ILE A 83 13.50 5.19 7.80
CA ILE A 83 12.95 6.35 7.09
C ILE A 83 12.57 7.41 8.13
N PRO A 84 12.96 8.69 7.97
CA PRO A 84 12.75 9.72 9.00
C PRO A 84 11.29 9.89 9.44
N GLU A 85 10.35 9.73 8.51
CA GLU A 85 8.91 9.87 8.74
C GLU A 85 8.27 8.61 9.33
N ALA A 86 8.94 7.46 9.25
CA ALA A 86 8.37 6.18 9.63
C ALA A 86 8.21 6.07 11.15
N LYS A 87 6.99 5.75 11.57
CA LYS A 87 6.61 5.55 12.98
C LYS A 87 6.58 4.06 13.38
N GLY A 88 6.82 3.15 12.44
CA GLY A 88 6.87 1.71 12.67
C GLY A 88 6.44 0.91 11.44
N GLU A 89 6.28 -0.39 11.62
CA GLU A 89 5.72 -1.29 10.59
C GLU A 89 4.18 -1.18 10.53
N ILE A 90 3.57 -0.88 11.68
CA ILE A 90 2.14 -0.71 11.89
C ILE A 90 1.92 0.61 12.64
N VAL A 91 1.01 1.44 12.12
CA VAL A 91 0.54 2.67 12.79
C VAL A 91 -0.98 2.56 12.96
N ALA A 92 -1.60 3.39 13.81
CA ALA A 92 -3.06 3.43 13.90
C ALA A 92 -3.66 4.12 12.65
N GLY A 93 -4.70 3.54 12.04
CA GLY A 93 -5.36 4.08 10.84
C GLY A 93 -5.25 3.28 9.51
N PRO A 94 -4.14 2.57 9.20
CA PRO A 94 -4.07 1.65 8.08
C PRO A 94 -4.98 0.44 8.33
N SER A 95 -5.83 0.12 7.37
CA SER A 95 -6.77 -0.99 7.49
C SER A 95 -6.16 -2.25 6.90
N ASN A 96 -6.11 -3.32 7.70
CA ASN A 96 -5.86 -4.72 7.31
C ASN A 96 -4.79 -4.95 6.22
N ARG A 97 -3.55 -5.15 6.68
CA ARG A 97 -2.53 -5.85 5.88
C ARG A 97 -2.82 -7.35 5.95
N PHE A 98 -3.36 -7.95 4.89
CA PHE A 98 -3.33 -9.41 4.75
C PHE A 98 -1.88 -9.81 4.48
N LEU A 99 -1.20 -10.32 5.51
CA LEU A 99 0.09 -10.98 5.40
C LEU A 99 -0.07 -12.24 4.53
N LEU A 100 0.30 -12.15 3.25
CA LEU A 100 0.89 -13.28 2.54
C LEU A 100 2.41 -13.18 2.71
N GLU A 101 3.04 -14.33 2.91
CA GLU A 101 4.28 -14.49 3.64
C GLU A 101 5.47 -13.59 3.25
N ARG A 102 6.31 -13.34 4.27
CA ARG A 102 7.63 -12.69 4.21
C ARG A 102 8.49 -13.24 3.07
N PHE A 103 8.68 -12.48 1.99
CA PHE A 103 9.77 -12.75 1.04
C PHE A 103 11.09 -12.03 1.38
N ALA A 104 11.14 -11.14 2.38
CA ALA A 104 12.32 -10.29 2.61
C ALA A 104 13.22 -10.66 3.80
N ARG A 105 13.08 -11.86 4.41
CA ARG A 105 13.98 -12.24 5.53
C ARG A 105 14.34 -13.73 5.57
N ARG A 106 15.11 -14.17 4.57
CA ARG A 106 16.12 -15.23 4.73
C ARG A 106 17.40 -14.73 4.09
N GLU A 107 18.36 -14.36 4.94
CA GLU A 107 19.81 -14.43 4.77
C GLU A 107 20.43 -13.63 5.91
N ARG A 108 20.68 -14.32 7.03
CA ARG A 108 21.77 -14.06 7.99
C ARG A 108 21.75 -15.18 9.04
N HIS A 109 22.14 -16.37 8.58
CA HIS A 109 22.78 -17.38 9.42
C HIS A 109 23.94 -17.97 8.63
N GLY A 110 25.16 -17.81 9.15
CA GLY A 110 26.32 -18.60 8.77
C GLY A 110 27.43 -17.86 8.03
N LEU A 111 28.37 -17.26 8.77
CA LEU A 111 29.81 -17.60 8.67
C LEU A 111 30.60 -16.87 9.78
N LEU A 112 31.23 -17.73 10.62
CA LEU A 112 32.16 -17.51 11.73
C LEU A 112 31.60 -16.94 13.05
#